data_AF-A0A0A0NVY0-F1
#
_entry.id   AF-A0A0A0NVY0-F1
#
_cell.length_a   1.000
_cell.length_b   1.000
_cell.length_c   1.000
_cell.angle_alpha   90.00
_cell.angle_beta   90.00
_cell.angle_gamma   90.00
#
_symmetry.space_group_name_H-M   'P 1'
#
loop_
_entity.id
_entity.type
_entity.pdbx_description
1 polymer ?
#
loop_
_entity_poly.entity_id
_entity_poly.type
_entity_poly.pdbx_seq_one_letter_code
_entity_poly.pdbx_strand_id
1 'polypeptide(L)'
;MSATRYLEIAERLSAELAECACIADGAPVRVLVGPDVGCVTAQVREPVLEQRFLLGDVLACRAEVELAGHRGWAMRLGDDRAAALAAAVLDAEAQSGRGPRRYRRARTERPRCGWTSWWTPRSPRW
;
A
#
# COMPACT_ATOMS: atom_id res chain seq x y z
N MET A 1 17.45 16.37 -10.40
CA MET A 1 16.03 16.17 -10.79
C MET A 1 15.17 16.93 -9.80
N SER A 2 14.58 18.05 -10.22
CA SER A 2 14.08 19.11 -9.31
C SER A 2 12.79 18.70 -8.57
N ALA A 3 12.71 19.03 -7.28
CA ALA A 3 11.56 18.78 -6.38
C ALA A 3 10.21 19.23 -6.97
N THR A 4 10.23 20.21 -7.86
CA THR A 4 9.07 20.73 -8.61
C THR A 4 8.33 19.65 -9.41
N ARG A 5 9.05 18.74 -10.09
CA ARG A 5 8.42 17.66 -10.87
C ARG A 5 7.76 16.60 -9.98
N TYR A 6 8.28 16.42 -8.76
CA TYR A 6 7.71 15.48 -7.79
C TYR A 6 6.38 15.95 -7.23
N LEU A 7 6.30 17.25 -6.91
CA LEU A 7 5.09 17.88 -6.40
C LEU A 7 3.99 17.91 -7.47
N GLU A 8 4.33 18.20 -8.73
CA GLU A 8 3.36 18.23 -9.84
C GLU A 8 2.74 16.86 -10.12
N ILE A 9 3.55 15.78 -10.05
CA ILE A 9 3.06 14.40 -10.18
C ILE A 9 2.16 14.03 -8.99
N ALA A 10 2.57 14.38 -7.77
CA ALA A 10 1.79 14.10 -6.57
C ALA A 10 0.43 14.82 -6.59
N GLU A 11 0.42 16.09 -7.00
CA GLU A 11 -0.78 16.91 -7.08
C GLU A 11 -1.74 16.39 -8.15
N ARG A 12 -1.23 16.08 -9.36
CA ARG A 12 -2.04 15.50 -10.43
C ARG A 12 -2.66 14.15 -10.05
N LEU A 13 -1.86 13.26 -9.47
CA LEU A 13 -2.35 11.96 -9.01
C LEU A 13 -3.33 12.09 -7.84
N SER A 14 -3.14 13.09 -6.96
CA SER A 14 -4.09 13.35 -5.88
C SER A 14 -5.44 13.86 -6.39
N ALA A 15 -5.45 14.68 -7.45
CA ALA A 15 -6.67 15.13 -8.10
C ALA A 15 -7.43 13.96 -8.76
N GLU A 16 -6.72 13.10 -9.49
CA GLU A 16 -7.31 11.90 -10.10
C GLU A 16 -7.89 10.95 -9.03
N LEU A 17 -7.26 10.87 -7.85
CA LEU A 17 -7.75 10.04 -6.74
C LEU A 17 -8.89 10.69 -5.94
N ALA A 18 -8.94 12.02 -5.85
CA ALA A 18 -10.04 12.74 -5.21
C ALA A 18 -11.39 12.48 -5.91
N GLU A 19 -11.36 12.24 -7.22
CA GLU A 19 -12.53 11.88 -8.03
C GLU A 19 -12.91 10.40 -7.92
N CYS A 20 -12.07 9.56 -7.28
CA CYS A 20 -12.38 8.14 -7.12
C CYS A 20 -13.54 7.93 -6.15
N ALA A 21 -14.54 7.17 -6.60
CA ALA A 21 -15.74 6.81 -5.84
C ALA A 21 -15.48 6.02 -4.53
N CYS A 22 -14.23 5.66 -4.23
CA CYS A 22 -13.83 5.06 -2.96
C CYS A 22 -13.75 6.09 -1.82
N ILE A 23 -13.52 7.37 -2.12
CA ILE A 23 -13.52 8.49 -1.17
C ILE A 23 -14.94 9.07 -1.16
N ALA A 24 -15.86 8.37 -0.50
CA ALA A 24 -17.30 8.56 -0.67
C ALA A 24 -17.82 9.97 -0.34
N ASP A 25 -17.05 10.75 0.43
CA ASP A 25 -17.46 12.06 0.94
C ASP A 25 -16.66 13.23 0.33
N GLY A 26 -15.80 12.97 -0.68
CA GLY A 26 -14.94 14.00 -1.29
C GLY A 26 -13.96 14.64 -0.29
N ALA A 27 -13.60 13.90 0.77
CA ALA A 27 -12.71 14.40 1.81
C ALA A 27 -11.34 14.78 1.22
N PRO A 28 -10.76 15.92 1.62
CA PRO A 28 -9.53 16.39 1.04
C PRO A 28 -8.38 15.43 1.37
N VAL A 29 -7.66 15.00 0.33
CA VAL A 29 -6.43 14.22 0.43
C VAL A 29 -5.26 15.19 0.42
N ARG A 30 -4.41 15.13 1.45
CA ARG A 30 -3.14 15.85 1.49
C ARG A 30 -1.99 14.86 1.34
N VAL A 31 -1.15 15.05 0.33
CA VAL A 31 0.06 14.24 0.16
C VAL A 31 1.13 14.76 1.13
N LEU A 32 1.60 13.90 2.05
CA LEU A 32 2.68 14.21 2.98
C LEU A 32 4.04 13.87 2.37
N VAL A 33 4.12 12.71 1.72
CA VAL A 33 5.27 12.24 0.95
C VAL A 33 4.76 11.77 -0.41
N GLY A 34 5.18 12.44 -1.46
CA GLY A 34 4.85 12.06 -2.84
C GLY A 34 5.34 10.64 -3.17
N PRO A 35 4.77 10.00 -4.20
CA PRO A 35 5.14 8.65 -4.56
C PRO A 35 6.62 8.57 -4.95
N ASP A 36 7.39 7.86 -4.12
CA ASP A 36 8.84 7.80 -4.14
C ASP A 36 9.32 6.41 -4.50
N VAL A 37 9.97 6.30 -5.66
CA VAL A 37 10.50 5.03 -6.18
C VAL A 37 11.95 4.86 -5.74
N GLY A 38 12.23 3.77 -5.04
CA GLY A 38 13.55 3.39 -4.57
C GLY A 38 13.72 1.88 -4.52
N CYS A 39 14.76 1.43 -3.82
CA CYS A 39 15.05 0.02 -3.62
C CYS A 39 14.91 -0.36 -2.14
N VAL A 40 14.40 -1.56 -1.90
CA VAL A 40 14.38 -2.19 -0.57
C VAL A 40 15.16 -3.49 -0.62
N THR A 41 16.01 -3.72 0.37
CA THR A 41 16.78 -4.97 0.44
C THR A 41 15.90 -6.10 0.95
N ALA A 42 15.70 -7.11 0.10
CA ALA A 42 15.03 -8.34 0.46
C ALA A 42 15.96 -9.22 1.29
N GLN A 43 15.48 -9.65 2.47
CA GLN A 43 16.16 -10.58 3.34
C GLN A 43 15.36 -11.87 3.41
N VAL A 44 16.03 -13.01 3.24
CA VAL A 44 15.41 -14.34 3.36
C VAL A 44 16.07 -15.13 4.48
N ARG A 45 15.33 -16.11 5.00
CA ARG A 45 15.84 -17.08 5.98
C ARG A 45 16.13 -18.39 5.25
N GLU A 46 17.38 -18.81 5.29
CA GLU A 46 17.85 -20.07 4.71
C GLU A 46 17.21 -21.26 5.47
N PRO A 47 16.70 -22.29 4.79
CA PRO A 47 15.83 -23.29 5.43
C PRO A 47 16.55 -24.33 6.29
N VAL A 48 17.87 -24.53 6.13
CA VAL A 48 18.61 -25.59 6.84
C VAL A 48 19.17 -25.08 8.16
N LEU A 49 19.94 -23.99 8.13
CA LEU A 49 20.58 -23.39 9.30
C LEU A 49 19.76 -22.23 9.87
N GLU A 50 18.62 -21.89 9.25
CA GLU A 50 17.72 -20.84 9.70
C GLU A 50 18.38 -19.44 9.80
N GLN A 51 19.47 -19.23 9.06
CA GLN A 51 20.22 -17.97 9.06
C GLN A 51 19.63 -16.98 8.06
N ARG A 52 19.75 -15.68 8.38
CA ARG A 52 19.30 -14.60 7.50
C ARG A 52 20.41 -14.17 6.57
N PHE A 53 20.11 -14.03 5.28
CA PHE A 53 21.00 -13.40 4.33
C PHE A 53 20.25 -12.44 3.42
N LEU A 54 20.98 -11.45 2.87
CA LEU A 54 20.43 -10.50 1.91
C LEU A 54 20.30 -11.19 0.56
N LEU A 55 19.07 -11.35 0.08
CA LEU A 55 18.80 -11.96 -1.23
C LEU A 55 19.16 -11.00 -2.36
N GLY A 56 18.99 -9.70 -2.13
CA GLY A 56 19.21 -8.64 -3.11
C GLY A 56 18.26 -7.48 -2.89
N ASP A 57 18.29 -6.50 -3.79
CA ASP A 57 17.43 -5.33 -3.74
C ASP A 57 16.24 -5.46 -4.69
N VAL A 58 15.08 -4.97 -4.25
CA VAL A 58 13.84 -4.98 -5.02
C VAL A 58 13.35 -3.55 -5.20
N LEU A 59 12.98 -3.19 -6.41
CA LEU A 59 12.36 -1.90 -6.72
C LEU A 59 11.01 -1.79 -6.00
N ALA A 60 10.78 -0.66 -5.32
CA ALA A 60 9.54 -0.38 -4.62
C ALA A 60 9.19 1.11 -4.69
N CYS A 61 7.89 1.41 -4.74
CA CYS A 61 7.35 2.75 -4.63
C CYS A 61 6.61 2.90 -3.30
N ARG A 62 6.92 3.96 -2.55
CA ARG A 62 6.23 4.31 -1.30
C ARG A 62 5.49 5.64 -1.41
N ALA A 63 4.42 5.83 -0.66
CA ALA A 63 3.70 7.10 -0.57
C ALA A 63 3.07 7.28 0.81
N GLU A 64 2.92 8.54 1.24
CA GLU A 64 2.27 8.89 2.51
C GLU A 64 1.28 10.03 2.29
N VAL A 65 0.09 9.87 2.88
CA VAL A 65 -1.01 10.83 2.75
C VAL A 65 -1.68 11.06 4.08
N GLU A 66 -2.45 12.14 4.15
CA GLU A 66 -3.39 12.43 5.22
C GLU A 66 -4.76 12.70 4.61
N LEU A 67 -5.78 12.06 5.17
CA LEU A 67 -7.16 12.19 4.74
C LEU A 67 -8.04 12.34 5.97
N ALA A 68 -8.80 13.43 6.04
CA ALA A 68 -9.72 13.70 7.16
C ALA A 68 -9.06 13.55 8.55
N GLY A 69 -7.77 13.92 8.67
CA GLY A 69 -6.98 13.79 9.89
C GLY A 69 -6.39 12.40 10.16
N HIS A 70 -6.58 11.43 9.27
CA HIS A 70 -6.01 10.09 9.36
C HIS A 70 -4.85 9.92 8.39
N ARG A 71 -3.73 9.37 8.87
CA ARG A 71 -2.55 9.12 8.04
C ARG A 71 -2.65 7.79 7.35
N GLY A 72 -2.37 7.77 6.06
CA GLY A 72 -2.27 6.55 5.26
C GLY A 72 -0.88 6.38 4.70
N TRP A 73 -0.43 5.14 4.65
CA TRP A 73 0.88 4.77 4.16
C TRP A 73 0.79 3.55 3.25
N ALA A 74 1.57 3.53 2.17
CA ALA A 74 1.72 2.33 1.37
C ALA A 74 3.11 2.21 0.77
N MET A 75 3.52 0.96 0.56
CA MET A 75 4.64 0.58 -0.28
C MET A 75 4.23 -0.57 -1.18
N ARG A 76 4.60 -0.49 -2.45
CA ARG A 76 4.34 -1.52 -3.46
C ARG A 76 5.63 -1.86 -4.18
N LEU A 77 5.81 -3.14 -4.51
CA LEU A 77 6.89 -3.56 -5.40
C LEU A 77 6.66 -2.99 -6.81
N GLY A 78 7.75 -2.63 -7.48
CA GLY A 78 7.73 -1.92 -8.77
C GLY A 78 7.76 -0.40 -8.61
N ASP A 79 7.43 0.30 -9.69
CA ASP A 79 7.56 1.76 -9.82
C ASP A 79 6.22 2.46 -10.13
N ASP A 80 5.11 1.77 -9.96
CA ASP A 80 3.77 2.31 -10.16
C ASP A 80 3.40 3.31 -9.05
N ARG A 81 3.67 4.58 -9.35
CA ARG A 81 3.43 5.74 -8.48
C ARG A 81 1.96 5.98 -8.21
N ALA A 82 1.11 5.78 -9.22
CA ALA A 82 -0.33 5.96 -9.08
C ALA A 82 -0.92 4.91 -8.15
N ALA A 83 -0.54 3.64 -8.32
CA ALA A 83 -0.98 2.56 -7.46
C ALA A 83 -0.45 2.68 -6.02
N ALA A 84 0.78 3.18 -5.82
CA ALA A 84 1.33 3.42 -4.50
C ALA A 84 0.57 4.54 -3.77
N LEU A 85 0.27 5.65 -4.45
CA LEU A 85 -0.52 6.74 -3.87
C LEU A 85 -1.96 6.32 -3.58
N ALA A 86 -2.60 5.60 -4.50
CA ALA A 86 -3.95 5.06 -4.31
C ALA A 86 -4.02 4.14 -3.08
N ALA A 87 -3.02 3.28 -2.90
CA ALA A 87 -2.95 2.39 -1.74
C ALA A 87 -2.79 3.17 -0.42
N ALA A 88 -2.01 4.26 -0.41
CA ALA A 88 -1.87 5.10 0.78
C ALA A 88 -3.19 5.80 1.14
N VAL A 89 -3.95 6.29 0.14
CA VAL A 89 -5.27 6.88 0.36
C VAL A 89 -6.27 5.85 0.90
N LEU A 90 -6.29 4.64 0.34
CA LEU A 90 -7.14 3.55 0.82
C LEU A 90 -6.78 3.11 2.25
N ASP A 91 -5.51 3.18 2.63
CA ASP A 91 -5.07 2.92 4.00
C ASP A 91 -5.58 4.01 4.97
N ALA A 92 -5.48 5.29 4.60
CA ALA A 92 -6.06 6.39 5.39
C ALA A 92 -7.58 6.24 5.57
N GLU A 93 -8.31 5.88 4.50
CA GLU A 93 -9.75 5.58 4.56
C GLU A 93 -10.07 4.38 5.44
N ALA A 94 -9.24 3.35 5.40
CA ALA A 94 -9.41 2.17 6.24
C ALA A 94 -9.20 2.50 7.73
N GLN A 95 -8.28 3.40 8.05
CA GLN A 95 -7.99 3.89 9.40
C GLN A 95 -9.03 4.88 9.93
N SER A 96 -9.63 5.69 9.05
CA SER A 96 -10.68 6.65 9.42
C SER A 96 -11.98 5.99 9.90
N GLY A 97 -12.15 4.69 9.65
CA GLY A 97 -13.39 3.96 9.92
C GLY A 97 -14.56 4.38 9.01
N ARG A 98 -14.33 5.33 8.08
CA ARG A 98 -15.26 5.76 7.03
C ARG A 98 -15.33 4.81 5.84
N GLY A 99 -14.50 3.75 5.89
CA GLY A 99 -14.29 2.79 4.81
C GLY A 99 -15.54 2.42 4.02
N PRO A 100 -15.36 2.04 2.74
CA PRO A 100 -16.42 2.00 1.75
C PRO A 100 -17.65 1.28 2.29
N ARG A 101 -18.84 1.90 2.16
CA ARG A 101 -20.12 1.40 2.70
C ARG A 101 -20.39 -0.09 2.36
N ARG A 102 -19.73 -0.64 1.34
CA ARG A 102 -19.80 -2.04 0.91
C ARG A 102 -18.94 -3.04 1.70
N TYR A 103 -17.88 -2.62 2.42
CA TYR A 103 -16.96 -3.51 3.15
C TYR A 103 -17.30 -3.64 4.66
N ARG A 104 -18.06 -2.69 5.23
CA ARG A 104 -18.40 -2.70 6.67
C ARG A 104 -19.15 -3.97 7.11
N ARG A 105 -19.88 -4.64 6.21
CA ARG A 105 -20.57 -5.92 6.50
C ARG A 105 -19.64 -7.13 6.53
N ALA A 106 -18.49 -7.09 5.85
CA ALA A 106 -17.57 -8.23 5.75
C ALA A 106 -16.47 -8.26 6.83
N ARG A 107 -16.23 -7.14 7.53
CA ARG A 107 -15.16 -7.03 8.55
C ARG A 107 -15.57 -7.59 9.91
N THR A 108 -16.85 -7.56 10.26
CA THR A 108 -17.37 -8.15 11.50
C THR A 108 -17.36 -9.68 11.48
N GLU A 109 -17.27 -10.30 10.31
CA GLU A 109 -17.33 -11.77 10.15
C GLU A 109 -16.01 -12.41 9.73
N ARG A 110 -14.95 -11.64 9.44
CA ARG A 110 -13.65 -12.25 9.19
C ARG A 110 -12.98 -12.63 10.51
N PRO A 111 -12.74 -13.92 10.80
CA PRO A 111 -11.79 -14.27 11.84
C PRO A 111 -10.45 -13.62 11.48
N ARG A 112 -9.75 -13.09 12.48
CA ARG A 112 -8.39 -12.54 12.36
C ARG A 112 -7.55 -13.58 11.60
N CYS A 113 -7.37 -13.38 10.29
CA CYS A 113 -6.84 -14.44 9.45
C CYS A 113 -5.35 -14.62 9.78
N GLY A 114 -5.05 -15.80 10.31
CA GLY A 114 -3.71 -16.33 10.43
C GLY A 114 -3.06 -16.41 9.06
N TRP A 115 -1.86 -15.84 8.97
CA TRP A 115 -1.01 -15.73 7.79
C TRP A 115 -0.50 -17.09 7.22
N THR A 116 -1.13 -18.23 7.53
CA THR A 116 -0.55 -19.57 7.31
C THR A 116 -1.11 -20.37 6.13
N SER A 117 -2.15 -19.95 5.40
CA SER A 117 -2.82 -20.85 4.45
C SER A 117 -2.38 -20.78 2.98
N TRP A 118 -1.51 -19.85 2.58
CA TRP A 118 -1.03 -19.79 1.19
C TRP A 118 0.30 -20.54 0.96
N TRP A 119 0.82 -21.22 1.99
CA TRP A 119 2.02 -22.08 1.95
C TRP A 119 1.68 -23.57 2.13
N THR A 120 0.57 -24.04 1.58
CA THR A 120 0.48 -25.48 1.25
C THR A 120 0.99 -25.66 -0.16
N PRO A 121 2.14 -26.32 -0.38
CA PRO A 121 2.38 -26.97 -1.66
C PRO A 121 1.19 -27.91 -1.86
N ARG A 122 0.39 -27.67 -2.89
CA ARG A 122 -0.51 -28.71 -3.38
C ARG A 122 0.41 -29.75 -4.00
N SER A 123 0.88 -30.70 -3.18
CA SER A 123 1.74 -31.79 -3.63
C SER A 123 1.04 -32.50 -4.79
N PRO A 124 1.70 -32.72 -5.95
CA PRO A 124 1.20 -33.69 -6.91
C PRO A 124 1.21 -35.06 -6.23
N ARG A 125 0.07 -35.75 -6.26
CA ARG A 125 0.03 -37.19 -5.96
C ARG A 125 0.68 -37.91 -7.13
N TRP A 126 1.87 -38.48 -6.91
CA TRP A 126 2.39 -39.66 -7.60
C TRP A 126 3.22 -40.45 -6.59
#